data_AF-K9SMQ2-F1
#
_entry.id   AF-K9SMQ2-F1
#
_cell.length_a   1.000
_cell.length_b   1.000
_cell.length_c   1.000
_cell.angle_alpha   90.00
_cell.angle_beta   90.00
_cell.angle_gamma   90.00
#
_symmetry.space_group_name_H-M   'P 1'
#
loop_
_entity.id
_entity.type
_entity.pdbx_description
1 polymer ?
#
loop_
_entity_poly.entity_id
_entity_poly.type
_entity_poly.pdbx_seq_one_letter_code
_entity_poly.pdbx_strand_id
1 'polypeptide(L)'
;MKTSYSLKTQPELNQAERQTRSAMIGKLAMAIAILIPGLSGLGDLSMALPAAAQNTANQDQALTRALCDRQWIQAAQLAEAKATSISDPQLKQQWLDYRDRLMSVSRGSLTFNTSELEQLGCNVKYSLAGTVVFERLQSNVPSTLVIQSGRQCVVVSGHIDVQEGAPVVIKDGQGNTLVTTELGRGSTMPERYSYENSRMGSSVQSINCLFAFNVGDLPNADSYTIQVGNRAPQSFSRDLIQQNNWQVELRVKNPAFITNGGLIY
;
A
#
# COMPACT_ATOMS: atom_id res chain seq x y z
N MET A 1 30.94 -7.93 -54.13
CA MET A 1 30.50 -6.87 -53.21
C MET A 1 30.34 -7.51 -51.83
N LYS A 2 31.18 -7.15 -50.85
CA LYS A 2 31.05 -7.61 -49.45
C LYS A 2 30.35 -6.52 -48.66
N THR A 3 29.14 -6.79 -48.17
CA THR A 3 28.39 -5.87 -47.30
C THR A 3 28.83 -6.12 -45.87
N SER A 4 29.63 -5.21 -45.31
CA SER A 4 30.02 -5.24 -43.89
C SER A 4 28.90 -4.62 -43.06
N TYR A 5 28.29 -5.39 -42.16
CA TYR A 5 27.38 -4.88 -41.15
C TYR A 5 28.18 -4.50 -39.91
N SER A 6 28.10 -3.22 -39.52
CA SER A 6 28.69 -2.71 -38.29
C SER A 6 27.75 -3.00 -37.12
N LEU A 7 28.16 -3.91 -36.23
CA LEU A 7 27.48 -4.18 -34.96
C LEU A 7 27.72 -3.00 -34.02
N LYS A 8 26.66 -2.25 -33.72
CA LYS A 8 26.70 -1.22 -32.67
C LYS A 8 26.90 -1.87 -31.31
N THR A 9 27.65 -1.20 -30.45
CA THR A 9 27.98 -1.70 -29.12
C THR A 9 26.78 -1.54 -28.16
N GLN A 10 26.64 -2.49 -27.24
CA GLN A 10 25.55 -2.61 -26.26
C GLN A 10 25.19 -1.33 -25.45
N PRO A 11 26.13 -0.42 -25.10
CA PRO A 11 25.76 0.85 -24.44
C PRO A 11 24.99 1.82 -25.35
N GLU A 12 25.23 1.83 -26.67
CA GLU A 12 24.49 2.70 -27.60
C GLU A 12 23.04 2.24 -27.81
N LEU A 13 22.80 0.92 -27.73
CA LEU A 13 21.45 0.34 -27.80
C LEU A 13 20.58 0.81 -26.62
N ASN A 14 21.17 0.84 -25.42
CA ASN A 14 20.49 1.28 -24.20
C ASN A 14 20.16 2.77 -24.18
N GLN A 15 20.94 3.60 -24.89
CA GLN A 15 20.72 5.05 -24.92
C GLN A 15 19.66 5.43 -25.96
N ALA A 16 19.67 4.77 -27.12
CA ALA A 16 18.60 4.90 -28.12
C ALA A 16 17.26 4.42 -27.54
N GLU A 17 17.21 3.27 -26.87
CA GLU A 17 15.99 2.79 -26.21
C GLU A 17 15.47 3.76 -25.14
N ARG A 18 16.34 4.39 -24.33
CA ARG A 18 15.92 5.39 -23.33
C ARG A 18 15.27 6.62 -23.96
N GLN A 19 15.78 7.08 -25.11
CA GLN A 19 15.21 8.23 -25.83
C GLN A 19 13.86 7.89 -26.49
N THR A 20 13.71 6.72 -27.08
CA THR A 20 12.41 6.25 -27.62
C THR A 20 11.38 6.01 -26.51
N ARG A 21 11.82 5.51 -25.34
CA ARG A 21 10.96 5.26 -24.17
C ARG A 21 10.38 6.54 -23.55
N SER A 22 11.17 7.60 -23.38
CA SER A 22 10.66 8.89 -22.87
C SER A 22 9.68 9.55 -23.84
N ALA A 23 9.91 9.40 -25.15
CA ALA A 23 9.02 9.94 -26.17
C ALA A 23 7.67 9.20 -26.24
N MET A 24 7.63 7.89 -26.01
CA MET A 24 6.37 7.13 -25.99
C MET A 24 5.53 7.43 -24.75
N ILE A 25 6.12 7.49 -23.55
CA ILE A 25 5.35 7.78 -22.33
C ILE A 25 4.81 9.21 -22.37
N GLY A 26 5.62 10.17 -22.83
CA GLY A 26 5.16 11.54 -23.05
C GLY A 26 4.05 11.65 -24.10
N LYS A 27 4.12 10.88 -25.19
CA LYS A 27 3.08 10.87 -26.24
C LYS A 27 1.81 10.11 -25.85
N LEU A 28 1.90 9.03 -25.07
CA LEU A 28 0.71 8.33 -24.56
C LEU A 28 0.01 9.19 -23.49
N ALA A 29 0.76 9.79 -22.57
CA ALA A 29 0.22 10.71 -21.57
C ALA A 29 -0.37 11.97 -22.24
N MET A 30 0.27 12.50 -23.29
CA MET A 30 -0.30 13.59 -24.10
C MET A 30 -1.52 13.14 -24.91
N ALA A 31 -1.56 11.96 -25.50
CA ALA A 31 -2.73 11.49 -26.25
C ALA A 31 -3.96 11.32 -25.34
N ILE A 32 -3.74 10.94 -24.08
CA ILE A 32 -4.78 10.91 -23.04
C ILE A 32 -5.20 12.35 -22.64
N ALA A 33 -4.27 13.30 -22.57
CA ALA A 33 -4.56 14.70 -22.21
C ALA A 33 -5.17 15.54 -23.35
N ILE A 34 -4.87 15.24 -24.62
CA ILE A 34 -5.30 16.02 -25.80
C ILE A 34 -6.76 15.72 -26.20
N LEU A 35 -7.38 14.66 -25.66
CA LEU A 35 -8.81 14.40 -25.85
C LEU A 35 -9.74 15.28 -25.00
N ILE A 36 -9.22 16.27 -24.25
CA ILE A 36 -10.01 17.27 -23.55
C ILE A 36 -9.52 18.71 -23.88
N PRO A 37 -9.95 19.35 -24.99
CA PRO A 37 -9.82 20.79 -25.13
C PRO A 37 -11.20 21.48 -25.10
N GLY A 38 -11.40 22.33 -24.08
CA GLY A 38 -12.22 23.54 -24.18
C GLY A 38 -13.74 23.38 -24.21
N LEU A 39 -14.36 23.11 -23.07
CA LEU A 39 -15.79 23.39 -22.81
C LEU A 39 -15.92 24.34 -21.61
N SER A 40 -15.32 25.53 -21.73
CA SER A 40 -15.52 26.62 -20.77
C SER A 40 -16.20 27.78 -21.50
N GLY A 41 -17.51 27.66 -21.74
CA GLY A 41 -18.28 28.77 -22.31
C GLY A 41 -19.49 28.39 -23.16
N LEU A 42 -20.35 27.45 -22.71
CA LEU A 42 -21.71 27.34 -23.25
C LEU A 42 -22.66 27.01 -22.09
N GLY A 43 -23.63 27.89 -21.87
CA GLY A 43 -24.71 27.69 -20.91
C GLY A 43 -25.57 26.49 -21.32
N ASP A 44 -26.03 25.76 -20.29
CA ASP A 44 -27.08 24.72 -20.29
C ASP A 44 -27.52 24.18 -21.65
N LEU A 45 -26.67 23.35 -22.25
CA LEU A 45 -27.06 22.38 -23.26
C LEU A 45 -26.61 21.00 -22.78
N SER A 46 -27.50 20.32 -22.05
CA SER A 46 -27.44 18.89 -21.76
C SER A 46 -27.63 18.10 -23.07
N MET A 47 -26.67 18.18 -23.99
CA MET A 47 -26.60 17.28 -25.13
C MET A 47 -25.84 16.02 -24.69
N ALA A 48 -26.53 14.88 -24.75
CA ALA A 48 -25.94 13.58 -24.47
C ALA A 48 -24.70 13.36 -25.34
N LEU A 49 -23.55 13.15 -24.71
CA LEU A 49 -22.33 12.73 -25.40
C LEU A 49 -22.61 11.45 -26.20
N PRO A 50 -22.11 11.33 -27.44
CA PRO A 50 -22.27 10.10 -28.21
C PRO A 50 -21.69 8.91 -27.44
N ALA A 51 -22.42 7.79 -27.39
CA ALA A 51 -22.07 6.60 -26.61
C ALA A 51 -20.64 6.07 -26.84
N ALA A 52 -20.06 6.32 -28.03
CA ALA A 52 -18.68 5.98 -28.36
C ALA A 52 -17.64 6.74 -27.49
N ALA A 53 -17.89 8.00 -27.15
CA ALA A 53 -16.99 8.80 -26.31
C ALA A 53 -16.99 8.31 -24.84
N GLN A 54 -18.17 7.95 -24.32
CA GLN A 54 -18.29 7.40 -22.95
C GLN A 54 -17.57 6.07 -22.79
N ASN A 55 -17.62 5.20 -23.82
CA ASN A 55 -16.92 3.91 -23.79
C ASN A 55 -15.39 4.09 -23.78
N THR A 56 -14.88 5.11 -24.46
CA THR A 56 -13.44 5.40 -24.54
C THR A 56 -12.89 5.89 -23.20
N ALA A 57 -13.59 6.81 -22.53
CA ALA A 57 -13.18 7.32 -21.21
C ALA A 57 -13.17 6.21 -20.14
N ASN A 58 -14.16 5.30 -20.17
CA ASN A 58 -14.20 4.16 -19.26
C ASN A 58 -13.03 3.20 -19.48
N GLN A 59 -12.61 2.97 -20.74
CA GLN A 59 -11.46 2.13 -21.05
C GLN A 59 -10.14 2.73 -20.57
N ASP A 60 -9.95 4.04 -20.72
CA ASP A 60 -8.71 4.71 -20.28
C ASP A 60 -8.58 4.71 -18.75
N GLN A 61 -9.69 4.90 -18.02
CA GLN A 61 -9.72 4.73 -16.56
C GLN A 61 -9.46 3.28 -16.14
N ALA A 62 -10.04 2.30 -16.83
CA ALA A 62 -9.81 0.88 -16.55
C ALA A 62 -8.34 0.49 -16.78
N LEU A 63 -7.73 0.98 -17.86
CA LEU A 63 -6.32 0.74 -18.16
C LEU A 63 -5.42 1.35 -17.08
N THR A 64 -5.67 2.60 -16.71
CA THR A 64 -4.93 3.28 -15.64
C THR A 64 -5.01 2.49 -14.34
N ARG A 65 -6.22 2.10 -13.92
CA ARG A 65 -6.40 1.27 -12.71
C ARG A 65 -5.63 -0.05 -12.80
N ALA A 66 -5.75 -0.78 -13.91
CA ALA A 66 -5.02 -2.04 -14.10
C ALA A 66 -3.49 -1.86 -14.06
N LEU A 67 -2.96 -0.76 -14.59
CA LEU A 67 -1.54 -0.42 -14.52
C LEU A 67 -1.12 -0.13 -13.07
N CYS A 68 -1.90 0.66 -12.34
CA CYS A 68 -1.58 1.05 -10.96
C CYS A 68 -1.68 -0.13 -9.99
N ASP A 69 -2.65 -1.03 -10.22
CA ASP A 69 -2.82 -2.28 -9.46
C ASP A 69 -1.86 -3.39 -9.92
N ARG A 70 -0.95 -3.09 -10.85
CA ARG A 70 0.01 -4.05 -11.45
C ARG A 70 -0.65 -5.30 -12.05
N GLN A 71 -1.88 -5.18 -12.51
CA GLN A 71 -2.62 -6.23 -13.20
C GLN A 71 -2.18 -6.30 -14.68
N TRP A 72 -0.91 -6.67 -14.91
CA TRP A 72 -0.26 -6.55 -16.23
C TRP A 72 -0.98 -7.27 -17.36
N ILE A 73 -1.57 -8.45 -17.09
CA ILE A 73 -2.33 -9.21 -18.08
C ILE A 73 -3.62 -8.47 -18.47
N GLN A 74 -4.34 -7.93 -17.47
CA GLN A 74 -5.55 -7.15 -17.72
C GLN A 74 -5.24 -5.84 -18.44
N ALA A 75 -4.17 -5.14 -18.04
CA ALA A 75 -3.70 -3.95 -18.74
C ALA A 75 -3.33 -4.25 -20.20
N ALA A 76 -2.69 -5.39 -20.48
CA ALA A 76 -2.36 -5.81 -21.84
C ALA A 76 -3.62 -6.07 -22.68
N GLN A 77 -4.64 -6.73 -22.11
CA GLN A 77 -5.93 -6.95 -22.78
C GLN A 77 -6.64 -5.62 -23.11
N LEU A 78 -6.60 -4.65 -22.18
CA LEU A 78 -7.16 -3.32 -22.40
C LEU A 78 -6.39 -2.54 -23.48
N ALA A 79 -5.06 -2.64 -23.50
CA ALA A 79 -4.22 -2.06 -24.53
C ALA A 79 -4.49 -2.67 -25.92
N GLU A 80 -4.72 -3.98 -26.00
CA GLU A 80 -5.10 -4.66 -27.24
C GLU A 80 -6.48 -4.24 -27.74
N ALA A 81 -7.47 -4.15 -26.84
CA ALA A 81 -8.79 -3.62 -27.17
C ALA A 81 -8.72 -2.17 -27.68
N LYS A 82 -7.84 -1.35 -27.12
CA LYS A 82 -7.59 0.00 -27.63
C LYS A 82 -6.97 -0.04 -29.03
N ALA A 83 -5.97 -0.89 -29.25
CA ALA A 83 -5.32 -1.06 -30.56
C ALA A 83 -6.32 -1.47 -31.66
N THR A 84 -7.29 -2.33 -31.35
CA THR A 84 -8.32 -2.77 -32.33
C THR A 84 -9.33 -1.67 -32.66
N SER A 85 -9.56 -0.73 -31.75
CA SER A 85 -10.45 0.42 -31.97
C SER A 85 -9.84 1.55 -32.81
N ILE A 86 -8.51 1.54 -33.02
CA ILE A 86 -7.77 2.61 -33.68
C ILE A 86 -7.62 2.32 -35.18
N SER A 87 -8.01 3.28 -36.02
CA SER A 87 -7.85 3.20 -37.48
C SER A 87 -6.46 3.62 -37.97
N ASP A 88 -5.76 4.50 -37.24
CA ASP A 88 -4.41 4.95 -37.59
C ASP A 88 -3.39 3.80 -37.41
N PRO A 89 -2.68 3.37 -38.48
CA PRO A 89 -1.76 2.25 -38.41
C PRO A 89 -0.58 2.46 -37.47
N GLN A 90 -0.05 3.68 -37.37
CA GLN A 90 1.10 3.98 -36.52
C GLN A 90 0.69 3.95 -35.04
N LEU A 91 -0.43 4.58 -34.71
CA LEU A 91 -0.93 4.59 -33.34
C LEU A 91 -1.37 3.18 -32.91
N LYS A 92 -1.99 2.42 -33.80
CA LYS A 92 -2.30 1.00 -33.57
C LYS A 92 -1.05 0.19 -33.25
N GLN A 93 0.04 0.37 -34.01
CA GLN A 93 1.30 -0.32 -33.74
C GLN A 93 1.88 0.07 -32.38
N GLN A 94 1.84 1.35 -32.00
CA GLN A 94 2.30 1.80 -30.67
C GLN A 94 1.57 1.10 -29.52
N TRP A 95 0.25 0.91 -29.65
CA TRP A 95 -0.53 0.18 -28.63
C TRP A 95 -0.20 -1.31 -28.59
N LEU A 96 0.09 -1.94 -29.73
CA LEU A 96 0.54 -3.33 -29.79
C LEU A 96 1.93 -3.49 -29.15
N ASP A 97 2.86 -2.57 -29.41
CA ASP A 97 4.18 -2.55 -28.77
C ASP A 97 4.04 -2.38 -27.24
N TYR A 98 3.11 -1.51 -26.81
CA TYR A 98 2.81 -1.31 -25.40
C TYR A 98 2.21 -2.56 -24.72
N ARG A 99 1.27 -3.24 -25.39
CA ARG A 99 0.75 -4.55 -24.96
C ARG A 99 1.88 -5.56 -24.78
N ASP A 100 2.79 -5.65 -25.75
CA ASP A 100 3.89 -6.63 -25.73
C ASP A 100 4.88 -6.32 -24.60
N ARG A 101 5.11 -5.04 -24.30
CA ARG A 101 5.85 -4.60 -23.12
C ARG A 101 5.16 -5.06 -21.83
N LEU A 102 3.84 -4.84 -21.69
CA LEU A 102 3.07 -5.29 -20.51
C LEU A 102 3.14 -6.82 -20.33
N MET A 103 3.05 -7.58 -21.42
CA MET A 103 3.21 -9.04 -21.40
C MET A 103 4.64 -9.48 -21.06
N SER A 104 5.64 -8.66 -21.37
CA SER A 104 7.03 -8.92 -20.98
C SER A 104 7.25 -8.64 -19.50
N VAL A 105 6.58 -7.63 -18.95
CA VAL A 105 6.55 -7.34 -17.50
C VAL A 105 5.82 -8.44 -16.73
N SER A 106 4.68 -8.92 -17.22
CA SER A 106 3.94 -10.02 -16.57
C SER A 106 4.75 -11.32 -16.49
N ARG A 107 5.64 -11.55 -17.46
CA ARG A 107 6.59 -12.67 -17.50
C ARG A 107 7.88 -12.43 -16.72
N GLY A 108 8.04 -11.27 -16.07
CA GLY A 108 9.23 -10.92 -15.29
C GLY A 108 10.48 -10.60 -16.12
N SER A 109 10.35 -10.45 -17.44
CA SER A 109 11.48 -10.11 -18.33
C SER A 109 11.76 -8.60 -18.41
N LEU A 110 10.78 -7.78 -18.03
CA LEU A 110 10.90 -6.32 -17.91
C LEU A 110 10.25 -5.87 -16.60
N THR A 111 10.56 -4.65 -16.18
CA THR A 111 9.88 -3.97 -15.07
C THR A 111 9.51 -2.55 -15.47
N PHE A 112 8.46 -2.01 -14.87
CA PHE A 112 8.25 -0.56 -14.82
C PHE A 112 9.01 -0.01 -13.62
N ASN A 113 9.72 1.09 -13.81
CA ASN A 113 10.28 1.80 -12.67
C ASN A 113 9.20 2.71 -12.04
N THR A 114 9.48 3.20 -10.82
CA THR A 114 8.52 4.03 -10.07
C THR A 114 8.17 5.31 -10.81
N SER A 115 9.14 5.98 -11.46
CA SER A 115 8.87 7.24 -12.16
C SER A 115 8.00 7.07 -13.41
N GLU A 116 8.11 5.95 -14.11
CA GLU A 116 7.19 5.62 -15.22
C GLU A 116 5.77 5.41 -14.72
N LEU A 117 5.58 4.75 -13.57
CA LEU A 117 4.26 4.58 -12.96
C LEU A 117 3.69 5.92 -12.46
N GLU A 118 4.52 6.77 -11.87
CA GLU A 118 4.12 8.13 -11.47
C GLU A 118 3.67 8.97 -12.66
N GLN A 119 4.37 8.89 -13.80
CA GLN A 119 3.98 9.57 -15.04
C GLN A 119 2.64 9.07 -15.61
N LEU A 120 2.28 7.82 -15.33
CA LEU A 120 0.98 7.24 -15.68
C LEU A 120 -0.13 7.63 -14.70
N GLY A 121 0.15 8.49 -13.72
CA GLY A 121 -0.82 8.89 -12.69
C GLY A 121 -1.02 7.82 -11.61
N CYS A 122 -0.17 6.78 -11.56
CA CYS A 122 -0.21 5.75 -10.53
C CYS A 122 0.40 6.19 -9.21
N ASN A 123 0.23 7.45 -8.87
CA ASN A 123 0.51 8.00 -7.55
C ASN A 123 -0.65 7.63 -6.60
N VAL A 124 -1.01 6.34 -6.58
CA VAL A 124 -1.99 5.82 -5.64
C VAL A 124 -1.30 5.79 -4.30
N LYS A 125 -1.62 6.82 -3.54
CA LYS A 125 -1.19 6.96 -2.17
C LYS A 125 -2.19 6.24 -1.29
N TYR A 126 -1.69 5.40 -0.41
CA TYR A 126 -2.54 4.62 0.47
C TYR A 126 -2.42 5.15 1.89
N SER A 127 -3.55 5.36 2.55
CA SER A 127 -3.55 5.67 3.98
C SER A 127 -3.51 4.36 4.76
N LEU A 128 -2.45 4.18 5.56
CA LEU A 128 -2.29 3.03 6.44
C LEU A 128 -2.78 3.41 7.83
N ALA A 129 -3.77 2.68 8.33
CA ALA A 129 -4.20 2.76 9.72
C ALA A 129 -3.68 1.53 10.47
N GLY A 130 -3.34 1.68 11.74
CA GLY A 130 -2.96 0.54 12.54
C GLY A 130 -3.32 0.67 14.00
N THR A 131 -3.36 -0.48 14.66
CA THR A 131 -3.61 -0.56 16.10
C THR A 131 -2.53 -1.39 16.75
N VAL A 132 -1.90 -0.85 17.79
CA VAL A 132 -1.00 -1.60 18.66
C VAL A 132 -1.81 -2.14 19.82
N VAL A 133 -1.83 -3.47 19.95
CA VAL A 133 -2.47 -4.18 21.04
C VAL A 133 -1.39 -4.58 22.04
N PHE A 134 -1.51 -4.06 23.25
CA PHE A 134 -0.67 -4.41 24.38
C PHE A 134 -1.48 -5.20 25.40
N GLU A 135 -1.09 -6.45 25.62
CA GLU A 135 -1.73 -7.33 26.61
C GLU A 135 -1.12 -7.08 27.99
N ARG A 136 -1.97 -6.69 28.95
CA ARG A 136 -1.58 -6.49 30.34
C ARG A 136 -2.25 -7.53 31.23
N LEU A 137 -1.44 -8.39 31.85
CA LEU A 137 -1.91 -9.21 32.96
C LEU A 137 -2.01 -8.34 34.22
N GLN A 138 -3.20 -8.28 34.81
CA GLN A 138 -3.40 -7.73 36.15
C GLN A 138 -3.65 -8.88 37.12
N SER A 139 -2.79 -8.97 38.13
CA SER A 139 -2.95 -9.85 39.28
C SER A 139 -3.68 -9.10 40.41
N ASN A 140 -4.47 -9.81 41.20
CA ASN A 140 -5.22 -9.30 42.36
C ASN A 140 -6.27 -8.22 42.04
N VAL A 141 -6.92 -8.31 40.88
CA VAL A 141 -8.08 -7.45 40.59
C VAL A 141 -9.29 -8.01 41.35
N PRO A 142 -9.99 -7.22 42.17
CA PRO A 142 -11.22 -7.68 42.81
C PRO A 142 -12.19 -8.19 41.75
N SER A 143 -12.83 -9.35 41.96
CA SER A 143 -13.75 -9.97 40.99
C SER A 143 -14.96 -9.09 40.63
N THR A 144 -15.18 -8.00 41.36
CA THR A 144 -16.22 -6.98 41.12
C THR A 144 -15.79 -5.84 40.21
N LEU A 145 -14.52 -5.75 39.83
CA LEU A 145 -14.01 -4.66 39.01
C LEU A 145 -14.34 -4.93 37.53
N VAL A 146 -15.51 -4.44 37.10
CA VAL A 146 -15.86 -4.41 35.67
C VAL A 146 -14.95 -3.39 35.00
N ILE A 147 -13.97 -3.86 34.23
CA ILE A 147 -13.17 -2.99 33.37
C ILE A 147 -14.11 -2.45 32.30
N GLN A 148 -14.53 -1.20 32.48
CA GLN A 148 -15.34 -0.51 31.48
C GLN A 148 -14.51 -0.35 30.19
N SER A 149 -15.08 -0.74 29.07
CA SER A 149 -14.51 -0.49 27.74
C SER A 149 -14.28 1.00 27.53
N GLY A 150 -13.20 1.36 26.84
CA GLY A 150 -12.93 2.74 26.43
C GLY A 150 -12.32 3.64 27.51
N ARG A 151 -11.94 3.11 28.68
CA ARG A 151 -11.13 3.89 29.64
C ARG A 151 -9.74 4.12 29.07
N GLN A 152 -9.12 5.24 29.44
CA GLN A 152 -7.76 5.54 29.04
C GLN A 152 -6.81 4.47 29.58
N CYS A 153 -5.99 3.92 28.68
CA CYS A 153 -4.92 3.02 29.10
C CYS A 153 -3.80 3.80 29.78
N VAL A 154 -3.56 3.46 31.04
CA VAL A 154 -2.40 3.95 31.79
C VAL A 154 -1.30 2.91 31.70
N VAL A 155 -0.23 3.26 30.99
CA VAL A 155 0.95 2.44 30.85
C VAL A 155 1.72 2.47 32.16
N VAL A 156 2.05 1.28 32.67
CA VAL A 156 2.87 1.13 33.90
C VAL A 156 4.36 1.10 33.55
N SER A 157 5.20 1.40 34.54
CA SER A 157 6.66 1.40 34.42
C SER A 157 7.17 0.14 33.70
N GLY A 158 8.02 0.32 32.67
CA GLY A 158 8.59 -0.77 31.86
C GLY A 158 8.04 -0.88 30.43
N HIS A 159 6.96 -0.17 30.11
CA HIS A 159 6.37 -0.15 28.77
C HIS A 159 6.21 1.26 28.18
N ILE A 160 7.03 2.21 28.67
CA ILE A 160 7.01 3.63 28.22
C ILE A 160 7.25 3.80 26.72
N ASP A 161 7.73 2.75 26.05
CA ASP A 161 7.96 2.69 24.62
C ASP A 161 6.69 2.38 23.81
N VAL A 162 5.58 2.03 24.46
CA VAL A 162 4.27 1.78 23.85
C VAL A 162 3.20 2.53 24.65
N GLN A 163 3.15 3.84 24.44
CA GLN A 163 2.20 4.77 25.08
C GLN A 163 1.75 5.87 24.11
N GLU A 164 0.78 6.70 24.51
CA GLU A 164 0.39 7.90 23.75
C GLU A 164 1.62 8.77 23.45
N GLY A 165 1.80 9.17 22.20
CA GLY A 165 2.96 9.93 21.72
C GLY A 165 4.21 9.09 21.42
N ALA A 166 4.20 7.77 21.66
CA ALA A 166 5.35 6.94 21.28
C ALA A 166 5.50 6.91 19.74
N PRO A 167 6.73 6.99 19.21
CA PRO A 167 6.94 7.10 17.78
C PRO A 167 6.62 5.79 17.07
N VAL A 168 5.99 5.89 15.90
CA VAL A 168 5.77 4.80 14.96
C VAL A 168 6.52 5.12 13.67
N VAL A 169 7.56 4.34 13.38
CA VAL A 169 8.41 4.49 12.20
C VAL A 169 8.01 3.44 11.18
N ILE A 170 7.71 3.88 9.96
CA ILE A 170 7.34 2.98 8.85
C ILE A 170 8.41 3.07 7.77
N LYS A 171 8.88 1.91 7.34
CA LYS A 171 9.91 1.75 6.32
C LYS A 171 9.40 0.93 5.15
N ASP A 172 10.00 1.12 3.98
CA ASP A 172 9.81 0.24 2.83
C ASP A 172 10.61 -1.08 2.97
N GLY A 173 10.45 -1.98 2.01
CA GLY A 173 11.18 -3.25 1.96
C GLY A 173 12.70 -3.12 1.80
N GLN A 174 13.20 -1.93 1.46
CA GLN A 174 14.61 -1.58 1.33
C GLN A 174 15.17 -0.98 2.64
N GLY A 175 14.32 -0.72 3.63
CA GLY A 175 14.69 -0.14 4.92
C GLY A 175 14.71 1.38 4.95
N ASN A 176 14.30 2.07 3.88
CA ASN A 176 14.17 3.52 3.87
C ASN A 176 12.97 3.94 4.71
N THR A 177 13.13 4.99 5.52
CA THR A 177 12.02 5.53 6.30
C THR A 177 11.08 6.31 5.38
N LEU A 178 9.83 5.87 5.30
CA LEU A 178 8.78 6.51 4.53
C LEU A 178 8.12 7.62 5.33
N VAL A 179 7.86 7.35 6.62
CA VAL A 179 7.13 8.26 7.51
C VAL A 179 7.42 7.91 8.96
N THR A 180 7.35 8.93 9.82
CA THR A 180 7.29 8.79 11.27
C THR A 180 6.00 9.45 11.74
N THR A 181 5.20 8.72 12.50
CA THR A 181 3.98 9.20 13.16
C THR A 181 4.06 8.85 14.65
N GLU A 182 2.99 9.06 15.39
CA GLU A 182 2.92 8.79 16.83
C GLU A 182 1.68 7.95 17.15
N LEU A 183 1.77 7.16 18.22
CA LEU A 183 0.61 6.48 18.78
C LEU A 183 -0.37 7.50 19.36
N GLY A 184 -1.64 7.35 19.01
CA GLY A 184 -2.74 8.06 19.64
C GLY A 184 -2.99 7.62 21.08
N ARG A 185 -3.99 8.24 21.69
CA ARG A 185 -4.42 7.91 23.05
C ARG A 185 -4.85 6.45 23.17
N GLY A 186 -4.32 5.75 24.17
CA GLY A 186 -4.64 4.36 24.42
C GLY A 186 -6.04 4.18 25.04
N SER A 187 -6.76 3.15 24.60
CA SER A 187 -8.06 2.76 25.18
C SER A 187 -8.08 1.29 25.59
N THR A 188 -8.69 0.98 26.74
CA THR A 188 -8.88 -0.40 27.19
C THR A 188 -9.96 -1.08 26.36
N MET A 189 -9.64 -2.23 25.78
CA MET A 189 -10.63 -3.16 25.27
C MET A 189 -10.89 -4.24 26.32
N PRO A 190 -12.15 -4.49 26.69
CA PRO A 190 -12.46 -5.62 27.55
C PRO A 190 -12.12 -6.90 26.80
N GLU A 191 -11.19 -7.68 27.32
CA GLU A 191 -10.97 -9.03 26.81
C GLU A 191 -12.12 -9.91 27.29
N ARG A 192 -12.74 -10.65 26.38
CA ARG A 192 -13.90 -11.52 26.70
C ARG A 192 -13.52 -12.75 27.54
N TYR A 193 -12.25 -12.91 27.91
CA TYR A 193 -11.74 -14.09 28.61
C TYR A 193 -11.26 -13.71 30.01
N SER A 194 -12.14 -13.86 31.01
CA SER A 194 -11.75 -13.95 32.41
C SER A 194 -11.45 -15.42 32.71
N TYR A 195 -10.17 -15.77 32.92
CA TYR A 195 -9.82 -17.11 33.40
C TYR A 195 -9.88 -17.11 34.92
N GLU A 196 -10.92 -17.71 35.50
CA GLU A 196 -10.95 -17.96 36.93
C GLU A 196 -10.02 -19.14 37.25
N ASN A 197 -8.83 -18.86 37.76
CA ASN A 197 -8.02 -19.90 38.38
C ASN A 197 -8.54 -20.19 39.79
N SER A 198 -9.50 -21.10 39.88
CA SER A 198 -10.23 -21.43 41.12
C SER A 198 -9.33 -21.96 42.25
N ARG A 199 -8.08 -22.36 41.95
CA ARG A 199 -7.16 -22.96 42.93
C ARG A 199 -6.44 -21.95 43.82
N MET A 200 -6.38 -20.67 43.43
CA MET A 200 -5.65 -19.63 44.19
C MET A 200 -6.51 -18.47 44.68
N GLY A 201 -7.84 -18.51 44.46
CA GLY A 201 -8.73 -17.41 44.81
C GLY A 201 -8.36 -16.07 44.14
N SER A 202 -7.51 -16.11 43.11
CA SER A 202 -6.94 -14.96 42.44
C SER A 202 -7.41 -14.97 40.99
N SER A 203 -8.26 -14.02 40.63
CA SER A 203 -8.65 -13.79 39.25
C SER A 203 -7.52 -13.05 38.55
N VAL A 204 -6.95 -13.65 37.51
CA VAL A 204 -6.03 -12.95 36.59
C VAL A 204 -6.87 -12.46 35.43
N GLN A 205 -6.99 -11.15 35.29
CA GLN A 205 -7.64 -10.54 34.14
C GLN A 205 -6.56 -10.01 33.21
N SER A 206 -6.68 -10.36 31.93
CA SER A 206 -5.91 -9.73 30.88
C SER A 206 -6.68 -8.53 30.35
N ILE A 207 -6.01 -7.39 30.28
CA ILE A 207 -6.53 -6.14 29.72
C ILE A 207 -5.75 -5.84 28.47
N ASN A 208 -6.45 -5.75 27.34
CA ASN A 208 -5.85 -5.29 26.10
C ASN A 208 -5.91 -3.76 26.03
N CYS A 209 -4.76 -3.12 25.87
CA CYS A 209 -4.64 -1.71 25.57
C CYS A 209 -4.44 -1.51 24.07
N LEU A 210 -5.33 -0.72 23.47
CA LEU A 210 -5.28 -0.38 22.05
C LEU A 210 -4.74 1.03 21.87
N PHE A 211 -3.69 1.18 21.08
CA PHE A 211 -3.17 2.47 20.65
C PHE A 211 -3.27 2.55 19.13
N ALA A 212 -4.16 3.41 18.63
CA ALA A 212 -4.31 3.61 17.19
C ALA A 212 -3.24 4.56 16.66
N PHE A 213 -2.79 4.35 15.43
CA PHE A 213 -2.02 5.33 14.68
C PHE A 213 -2.58 5.41 13.26
N ASN A 214 -2.48 6.59 12.67
CA ASN A 214 -2.83 6.82 11.29
C ASN A 214 -1.65 7.40 10.54
N VAL A 215 -1.51 6.92 9.33
CA VAL A 215 -0.48 7.33 8.40
C VAL A 215 -1.21 7.84 7.18
N GLY A 216 -0.81 9.03 6.73
CA GLY A 216 -1.30 9.55 5.47
C GLY A 216 -0.78 8.72 4.30
N ASP A 217 -0.63 9.41 3.19
CA ASP A 217 -0.19 8.86 1.91
C ASP A 217 1.15 8.11 1.98
N LEU A 218 1.12 6.79 1.88
CA LEU A 218 2.31 5.96 1.68
C LEU A 218 2.56 5.68 0.19
N PRO A 219 3.82 5.71 -0.26
CA PRO A 219 4.19 5.26 -1.60
C PRO A 219 3.99 3.75 -1.73
N ASN A 220 3.73 3.29 -2.95
CA ASN A 220 3.53 1.87 -3.25
C ASN A 220 4.85 1.08 -3.09
N ALA A 221 4.97 0.32 -2.00
CA ALA A 221 6.05 -0.63 -1.76
C ALA A 221 5.54 -2.08 -1.71
N ASP A 222 6.40 -3.06 -2.02
CA ASP A 222 6.02 -4.48 -1.99
C ASP A 222 5.85 -5.01 -0.55
N SER A 223 6.53 -4.40 0.41
CA SER A 223 6.41 -4.65 1.84
C SER A 223 6.64 -3.38 2.65
N TYR A 224 6.11 -3.38 3.87
CA TYR A 224 6.28 -2.31 4.85
C TYR A 224 6.78 -2.91 6.15
N THR A 225 7.70 -2.20 6.80
CA THR A 225 8.18 -2.54 8.14
C THR A 225 7.74 -1.45 9.11
N ILE A 226 7.05 -1.85 10.17
CA ILE A 226 6.50 -0.94 11.18
C ILE A 226 7.22 -1.18 12.50
N GLN A 227 7.77 -0.11 13.07
CA GLN A 227 8.47 -0.12 14.35
C GLN A 227 7.77 0.85 15.30
N VAL A 228 7.46 0.39 16.51
CA VAL A 228 6.81 1.18 17.56
C VAL A 228 7.80 1.39 18.70
N GLY A 229 8.13 2.64 19.01
CA GLY A 229 9.12 2.99 20.01
C GLY A 229 10.45 2.25 19.79
N ASN A 230 10.90 1.56 20.83
CA ASN A 230 12.13 0.76 20.82
C ASN A 230 11.86 -0.75 20.60
N ARG A 231 10.64 -1.13 20.19
CA ARG A 231 10.30 -2.53 19.94
C ARG A 231 10.91 -3.05 18.64
N ALA A 232 11.01 -4.38 18.56
CA ALA A 232 11.42 -5.04 17.33
C ALA A 232 10.44 -4.69 16.19
N PRO A 233 10.95 -4.36 14.98
CA PRO A 233 10.12 -4.07 13.84
C PRO A 233 9.30 -5.30 13.39
N GLN A 234 8.09 -5.05 12.90
CA GLN A 234 7.23 -6.08 12.29
C GLN A 234 7.05 -5.78 10.81
N SER A 235 7.17 -6.82 9.97
CA SER A 235 7.08 -6.68 8.52
C SER A 235 5.76 -7.23 7.99
N PHE A 236 5.17 -6.51 7.03
CA PHE A 236 3.91 -6.84 6.39
C PHE A 236 4.09 -6.78 4.88
N SER A 237 3.59 -7.77 4.15
CA SER A 237 3.50 -7.67 2.69
C SER A 237 2.39 -6.69 2.31
N ARG A 238 2.55 -6.01 1.19
CA ARG A 238 1.50 -5.15 0.64
C ARG A 238 0.20 -5.91 0.43
N ASP A 239 0.29 -7.13 -0.11
CA ASP A 239 -0.89 -7.94 -0.40
C ASP A 239 -1.70 -8.25 0.87
N LEU A 240 -1.03 -8.50 2.00
CA LEU A 240 -1.68 -8.69 3.30
C LEU A 240 -2.37 -7.41 3.78
N ILE A 241 -1.67 -6.28 3.72
CA ILE A 241 -2.22 -4.98 4.13
C ILE A 241 -3.42 -4.60 3.25
N GLN A 242 -3.33 -4.84 1.95
CA GLN A 242 -4.40 -4.58 0.99
C GLN A 242 -5.63 -5.47 1.25
N GLN A 243 -5.43 -6.76 1.52
CA GLN A 243 -6.51 -7.68 1.92
C GLN A 243 -7.21 -7.22 3.20
N ASN A 244 -6.48 -6.54 4.10
CA ASN A 244 -7.01 -5.96 5.33
C ASN A 244 -7.43 -4.49 5.17
N ASN A 245 -7.73 -4.03 3.94
CA ASN A 245 -8.16 -2.65 3.66
C ASN A 245 -7.23 -1.59 4.23
N TRP A 246 -5.92 -1.81 4.14
CA TRP A 246 -4.89 -0.94 4.67
C TRP A 246 -4.94 -0.75 6.19
N GLN A 247 -5.34 -1.81 6.89
CA GLN A 247 -5.31 -1.91 8.35
C GLN A 247 -4.30 -2.95 8.82
N VAL A 248 -3.55 -2.62 9.87
CA VAL A 248 -2.60 -3.53 10.53
C VAL A 248 -2.84 -3.60 12.03
N GLU A 249 -2.69 -4.79 12.59
CA GLU A 249 -2.71 -5.02 14.04
C GLU A 249 -1.33 -5.50 14.50
N LEU A 250 -0.71 -4.74 15.40
CA LEU A 250 0.59 -5.07 15.98
C LEU A 250 0.37 -5.56 17.40
N ARG A 251 0.65 -6.83 17.67
CA ARG A 251 0.59 -7.38 19.03
C ARG A 251 1.95 -7.27 19.69
N VAL A 252 2.02 -6.52 20.80
CA VAL A 252 3.22 -6.43 21.64
C VAL A 252 3.08 -7.49 22.72
N LYS A 253 3.82 -8.60 22.55
CA LYS A 253 3.91 -9.62 23.60
C LYS A 253 4.64 -9.02 24.79
N ASN A 254 4.05 -9.16 25.97
CA ASN A 254 4.74 -8.88 27.21
C ASN A 254 5.87 -9.93 27.36
N PRO A 255 7.16 -9.54 27.40
CA PRO A 255 8.20 -10.49 27.76
C PRO A 255 7.85 -11.03 29.15
N ALA A 256 7.60 -12.34 29.23
CA ALA A 256 7.05 -13.01 30.40
C ALA A 256 7.60 -12.43 31.70
N PHE A 257 6.71 -12.15 32.66
CA PHE A 257 7.11 -11.81 34.02
C PHE A 257 8.08 -12.89 34.51
N ILE A 258 9.37 -12.57 34.58
CA ILE A 258 10.32 -13.38 35.33
C ILE A 258 10.00 -13.08 36.80
N THR A 259 9.03 -13.80 37.35
CA THR A 259 8.91 -13.88 38.80
C THR A 259 10.15 -14.63 39.30
N ASN A 260 10.72 -14.18 40.42
CA ASN A 260 11.92 -14.76 41.06
C ASN A 260 11.70 -16.20 41.59
N GLY A 261 10.85 -17.02 40.95
CA GLY A 261 10.46 -18.35 41.43
C GLY A 261 10.07 -19.38 40.35
N GLY A 262 10.30 -19.12 39.06
CA GLY A 262 10.13 -20.12 37.99
C GLY A 262 9.13 -19.72 36.90
N LEU A 263 9.50 -20.01 35.66
CA LEU A 263 8.67 -19.78 34.46
C LEU A 263 7.38 -20.60 34.56
N ILE A 264 6.23 -19.91 34.59
CA ILE A 264 4.94 -20.52 34.29
C ILE A 264 4.68 -20.25 32.80
N TYR A 265 4.65 -21.31 31.99
CA TYR A 265 4.24 -21.30 30.58
C TYR A 265 2.71 -21.38 30.47
#